data_AF-A0A1E7LAH3-F1
#
_entry.id   AF-A0A1E7LAH3-F1
#
_cell.length_a   1.000
_cell.length_b   1.000
_cell.length_c   1.000
_cell.angle_alpha   90.00
_cell.angle_beta   90.00
_cell.angle_gamma   90.00
#
_symmetry.space_group_name_H-M   'P 1'
#
loop_
_entity.id
_entity.type
_entity.pdbx_description
1 polymer ?
#
loop_
_entity_poly.entity_id
_entity_poly.type
_entity_poly.pdbx_seq_one_letter_code
_entity_poly.pdbx_strand_id
1 'polypeptide(L)'
;MTDAAQTPGTERPDPSPLSPRDESRLRYSGRCLRLIDTLLQQVPIDPDAEPGSLLAAALRAEEDVAWLVKYAVVAERERDTPYPVLGRVAGISKQSAHRRWADDVAAWAHNGRTCMTSDSFDTPLQRAHLYDELYARLRPDAPAEAVSSGLDAVRIPGSENLDRARRERADAVHQRRDALARRSRELGAEAKQLGEEEGDSAERVAALRAAAAADEELAELYEQLIPLEPELAEEHRAYAAKYRGFAQAERDHADLVAERTAAAEWVKAKEAPAVTNSEEAGR
;
A
#
# COMPACT_ATOMS: atom_id res chain seq x y z
N MET A 1 -56.01 21.07 6.25
CA MET A 1 -55.08 20.26 5.46
C MET A 1 -53.82 21.08 5.31
N THR A 2 -52.93 20.94 6.27
CA THR A 2 -51.71 21.76 6.40
C THR A 2 -50.61 21.03 5.65
N ASP A 3 -50.13 21.68 4.60
CA ASP A 3 -49.05 21.21 3.74
C ASP A 3 -47.77 21.14 4.59
N ALA A 4 -47.31 19.92 4.87
CA ALA A 4 -46.07 19.69 5.60
C ALA A 4 -44.92 19.92 4.62
N ALA A 5 -44.29 21.09 4.71
CA ALA A 5 -43.06 21.40 4.02
C ALA A 5 -42.02 20.30 4.29
N GLN A 6 -41.70 19.52 3.26
CA GLN A 6 -40.56 18.63 3.26
C GLN A 6 -39.31 19.48 3.52
N THR A 7 -38.75 19.33 4.71
CA THR A 7 -37.42 19.87 5.02
C THR A 7 -36.46 19.22 4.02
N PRO A 8 -35.70 19.99 3.23
CA PRO A 8 -34.72 19.41 2.30
C PRO A 8 -33.81 18.52 3.14
N GLY A 9 -33.79 17.23 2.80
CA GLY A 9 -32.91 16.27 3.44
C GLY A 9 -31.51 16.83 3.42
N THR A 10 -30.94 17.02 4.61
CA THR A 10 -29.54 17.40 4.77
C THR A 10 -28.76 16.19 4.27
N GLU A 11 -28.51 16.13 2.96
CA GLU A 11 -27.59 15.16 2.38
C GLU A 11 -26.31 15.29 3.19
N ARG A 12 -26.03 14.24 3.95
CA ARG A 12 -24.86 14.18 4.79
C ARG A 12 -23.67 14.41 3.85
N PRO A 13 -22.79 15.39 4.13
CA PRO A 13 -21.63 15.59 3.29
C PRO A 13 -20.88 14.27 3.22
N ASP A 14 -20.69 13.78 1.99
CA ASP A 14 -19.90 12.60 1.73
C ASP A 14 -18.54 12.78 2.43
N PRO A 15 -18.12 11.88 3.33
CA PRO A 15 -16.82 11.97 4.01
C PRO A 15 -15.70 11.64 3.02
N SER A 16 -15.60 12.43 1.96
CA SER A 16 -14.54 12.35 0.98
C SER A 16 -13.20 12.56 1.72
N PRO A 17 -12.23 11.65 1.51
CA PRO A 17 -10.92 11.79 2.11
C PRO A 17 -10.22 13.05 1.59
N LEU A 18 -9.37 13.65 2.42
CA LEU A 18 -8.49 14.74 2.01
C LEU A 18 -7.32 14.21 1.18
N SER A 19 -6.44 15.11 0.72
CA SER A 19 -5.17 14.71 0.13
C SER A 19 -4.38 13.80 1.09
N PRO A 20 -3.60 12.81 0.60
CA PRO A 20 -2.76 11.98 1.46
C PRO A 20 -1.85 12.77 2.41
N ARG A 21 -1.40 13.94 1.96
CA ARG A 21 -0.59 14.87 2.74
C ARG A 21 -1.37 15.50 3.90
N ASP A 22 -2.61 15.91 3.68
CA ASP A 22 -3.45 16.45 4.73
C ASP A 22 -3.91 15.37 5.70
N GLU A 23 -4.26 14.18 5.19
CA GLU A 23 -4.61 13.01 5.99
C GLU A 23 -3.45 12.60 6.93
N SER A 24 -2.22 12.52 6.42
CA SER A 24 -1.06 12.17 7.25
C SER A 24 -0.73 13.23 8.30
N ARG A 25 -0.89 14.53 7.96
CA ARG A 25 -0.79 15.63 8.94
C ARG A 25 -1.84 15.51 10.03
N LEU A 26 -3.10 15.25 9.66
CA LEU A 26 -4.18 15.04 10.64
C LEU A 26 -3.91 13.83 11.52
N ARG A 27 -3.42 12.73 10.94
CA ARG A 27 -3.04 11.53 11.72
C ARG A 27 -1.94 11.84 12.73
N TYR A 28 -0.92 12.60 12.33
CA TYR A 28 0.16 13.04 13.20
C TYR A 28 -0.36 13.96 14.32
N SER A 29 -1.13 15.00 13.98
CA SER A 29 -1.73 15.93 14.95
C SER A 29 -2.64 15.22 15.96
N GLY A 30 -3.49 14.30 15.49
CA GLY A 30 -4.33 13.50 16.36
C GLY A 30 -3.53 12.61 17.32
N ARG A 31 -2.38 12.10 16.88
CA ARG A 31 -1.48 11.33 17.75
C ARG A 31 -0.77 12.20 18.78
N CYS A 32 -0.34 13.41 18.41
CA CYS A 32 0.20 14.40 19.35
C CYS A 32 -0.81 14.71 20.47
N LEU A 33 -2.05 15.02 20.11
CA LEU A 33 -3.09 15.35 21.08
C LEU A 33 -3.43 14.17 22.00
N ARG A 34 -3.47 12.95 21.47
CA ARG A 34 -3.68 11.75 22.29
C ARG A 34 -2.53 11.51 23.28
N LEU A 35 -1.29 11.71 22.85
CA LEU A 35 -0.13 11.60 23.74
C LEU A 35 -0.20 12.66 24.85
N ILE A 36 -0.57 13.90 24.51
CA ILE A 36 -0.77 14.97 25.50
C ILE A 36 -1.84 14.56 26.52
N ASP A 37 -3.02 14.12 26.07
CA ASP A 37 -4.09 13.66 26.95
C ASP A 37 -3.64 12.50 27.85
N THR A 38 -2.93 11.52 27.29
CA THR A 38 -2.37 10.38 28.03
C THR A 38 -1.40 10.83 29.13
N LEU A 39 -0.53 11.81 28.84
CA LEU A 39 0.42 12.35 29.80
C LEU A 39 -0.25 13.23 30.86
N LEU A 40 -1.26 14.03 30.48
CA LEU A 40 -2.02 14.88 31.40
C LEU A 40 -2.81 14.03 32.42
N GLN A 41 -3.34 12.88 32.01
CA GLN A 41 -4.00 11.94 32.91
C GLN A 41 -3.08 11.36 33.99
N GLN A 42 -1.75 11.48 33.84
CA GLN A 42 -0.78 11.07 34.86
C GLN A 42 -0.45 12.18 35.87
N VAL A 43 -1.04 13.37 35.73
CA VAL A 43 -0.76 14.53 36.59
C VAL A 43 -2.06 15.08 37.21
N PRO A 44 -2.17 15.10 38.56
CA PRO A 44 -1.17 14.65 39.52
C PRO A 44 -1.04 13.12 39.58
N ILE A 45 0.12 12.66 40.04
CA ILE A 45 0.33 11.22 40.33
C ILE A 45 -0.58 10.84 41.49
N ASP A 46 -1.41 9.81 41.30
CA ASP A 46 -2.25 9.25 42.36
C ASP A 46 -1.36 8.61 43.45
N PRO A 47 -1.38 9.12 44.69
CA PRO A 47 -0.57 8.56 45.78
C PRO A 47 -1.00 7.15 46.19
N ASP A 48 -2.23 6.75 45.88
CA ASP A 48 -2.81 5.45 46.24
C ASP A 48 -2.81 4.46 45.07
N ALA A 49 -2.06 4.75 44.00
CA ALA A 49 -2.02 3.93 42.81
C ALA A 49 -1.46 2.52 43.10
N GLU A 50 -2.12 1.49 42.56
CA GLU A 50 -1.70 0.09 42.71
C GLU A 50 -0.24 -0.13 42.25
N PRO A 51 0.54 -1.02 42.92
CA PRO A 51 1.91 -1.30 42.52
C PRO A 51 2.03 -1.68 41.03
N GLY A 52 2.92 -0.98 40.31
CA GLY A 52 3.16 -1.20 38.87
C GLY A 52 2.29 -0.38 37.93
N SER A 53 1.24 0.30 38.41
CA SER A 53 0.39 1.19 37.60
C SER A 53 1.18 2.31 36.91
N LEU A 54 2.14 2.91 37.62
CA LEU A 54 3.03 3.96 37.11
C LEU A 54 3.91 3.46 35.95
N LEU A 55 4.48 2.26 36.09
CA LEU A 55 5.26 1.63 35.02
C LEU A 55 4.37 1.32 33.82
N ALA A 56 3.17 0.77 34.05
CA ALA A 56 2.22 0.50 32.96
C ALA A 56 1.82 1.78 32.22
N ALA A 57 1.64 2.90 32.91
CA ALA A 57 1.39 4.20 32.29
C ALA A 57 2.59 4.70 31.47
N ALA A 58 3.81 4.58 32.00
CA ALA A 58 5.03 4.95 31.28
C ALA A 58 5.24 4.11 30.00
N LEU A 59 5.00 2.80 30.05
CA LEU A 59 5.08 1.91 28.89
C LEU A 59 4.03 2.25 27.82
N ARG A 60 2.81 2.62 28.23
CA ARG A 60 1.80 3.13 27.29
C ARG A 60 2.24 4.44 26.62
N ALA A 61 2.84 5.35 27.38
CA ALA A 61 3.38 6.59 26.81
C ALA A 61 4.55 6.33 25.85
N GLU A 62 5.42 5.36 26.15
CA GLU A 62 6.49 4.92 25.26
C GLU A 62 5.94 4.37 23.94
N GLU A 63 4.93 3.50 24.00
CA GLU A 63 4.23 3.00 22.80
C GLU A 63 3.61 4.16 22.00
N ASP A 64 3.00 5.12 22.68
CA ASP A 64 2.41 6.30 22.03
C ASP A 64 3.44 7.16 21.28
N VAL A 65 4.62 7.36 21.88
CA VAL A 65 5.76 8.02 21.23
C VAL A 65 6.26 7.21 20.04
N ALA A 66 6.36 5.88 20.14
CA ALA A 66 6.78 5.04 19.01
C ALA A 66 5.83 5.20 17.81
N TRP A 67 4.51 5.19 18.06
CA TRP A 67 3.51 5.46 17.03
C TRP A 67 3.59 6.89 16.48
N LEU A 68 3.86 7.88 17.33
CA LEU A 68 4.03 9.26 16.89
C LEU A 68 5.19 9.39 15.91
N VAL A 69 6.32 8.73 16.18
CA VAL A 69 7.49 8.69 15.26
C VAL A 69 7.11 8.07 13.92
N LYS A 70 6.34 6.97 13.91
CA LYS A 70 5.86 6.35 12.67
C LYS A 70 5.02 7.32 11.84
N TYR A 71 4.04 7.99 12.45
CA TYR A 71 3.20 8.96 11.73
C TYR A 71 3.96 10.21 11.31
N ALA A 72 4.98 10.63 12.06
CA ALA A 72 5.88 11.70 11.64
C ALA A 72 6.63 11.32 10.35
N VAL A 73 7.15 10.09 10.28
CA VAL A 73 7.81 9.58 9.07
C VAL A 73 6.84 9.53 7.89
N VAL A 74 5.63 9.01 8.09
CA VAL A 74 4.59 9.00 7.05
C VAL A 74 4.29 10.42 6.55
N ALA A 75 4.05 11.37 7.47
CA ALA A 75 3.78 12.76 7.10
C ALA A 75 4.95 13.43 6.36
N GLU A 76 6.19 13.09 6.71
CA GLU A 76 7.37 13.55 5.96
C GLU A 76 7.49 12.90 4.58
N ARG A 77 7.19 11.59 4.45
CA ARG A 77 7.18 10.93 3.13
C ARG A 77 6.10 11.52 2.22
N GLU A 78 4.92 11.85 2.75
CA GLU A 78 3.84 12.55 2.02
C GLU A 78 4.18 14.01 1.68
N ARG A 79 5.32 14.52 2.15
CA ARG A 79 5.93 15.81 1.76
C ARG A 79 7.13 15.62 0.82
N ASP A 80 7.27 14.45 0.22
CA ASP A 80 8.40 14.06 -0.63
C ASP A 80 9.76 14.01 0.07
N THR A 81 9.81 13.96 1.41
CA THR A 81 11.08 13.87 2.14
C THR A 81 11.70 12.49 1.90
N PRO A 82 12.91 12.39 1.33
CA PRO A 82 13.49 11.09 0.98
C PRO A 82 14.19 10.44 2.21
N TYR A 83 14.31 9.11 2.23
CA TYR A 83 14.96 8.38 3.35
C TYR A 83 16.36 8.86 3.77
N PRO A 84 17.24 9.37 2.88
CA PRO A 84 18.51 9.96 3.31
C PRO A 84 18.35 11.14 4.27
N VAL A 85 17.29 11.95 4.12
CA VAL A 85 16.99 13.07 5.02
C VAL A 85 16.46 12.54 6.35
N LEU A 86 15.52 11.59 6.31
CA LEU A 86 14.98 10.95 7.52
C LEU A 86 16.08 10.27 8.34
N GLY A 87 16.97 9.53 7.67
CA GLY A 87 18.11 8.89 8.32
C GLY A 87 19.04 9.91 9.00
N ARG A 88 19.33 11.03 8.33
CA ARG A 88 20.14 12.11 8.91
C ARG A 88 19.50 12.69 10.18
N VAL A 89 18.20 12.97 10.17
CA VAL A 89 17.47 13.50 11.33
C VAL A 89 17.51 12.51 12.50
N ALA A 90 17.42 11.22 12.22
CA ALA A 90 17.47 10.16 13.23
C ALA A 90 18.88 9.65 13.57
N GLY A 91 19.94 10.21 12.97
CA GLY A 91 21.32 9.77 13.21
C GLY A 91 21.64 8.36 12.68
N ILE A 92 20.95 7.89 11.64
CA ILE A 92 21.14 6.56 11.02
C ILE A 92 21.37 6.65 9.51
N SER A 93 21.87 5.58 8.90
CA SER A 93 22.07 5.51 7.43
C SER A 93 20.73 5.53 6.66
N LYS A 94 20.79 5.85 5.35
CA LYS A 94 19.64 5.72 4.43
C LYS A 94 19.03 4.32 4.51
N GLN A 95 19.88 3.28 4.43
CA GLN A 95 19.46 1.89 4.40
C GLN A 95 18.80 1.47 5.72
N SER A 96 19.31 1.97 6.85
CA SER A 96 18.69 1.73 8.17
C SER A 96 17.35 2.45 8.30
N ALA A 97 17.23 3.69 7.82
CA ALA A 97 15.96 4.42 7.80
C ALA A 97 14.91 3.71 6.94
N HIS A 98 15.29 3.31 5.71
CA HIS A 98 14.42 2.56 4.82
C HIS A 98 13.95 1.25 5.47
N ARG A 99 14.87 0.40 5.95
CA ARG A 99 14.49 -0.86 6.63
C ARG A 99 13.60 -0.66 7.86
N ARG A 100 13.77 0.45 8.57
CA ARG A 100 13.02 0.72 9.80
C ARG A 100 11.58 1.17 9.53
N TRP A 101 11.34 1.91 8.44
CA TRP A 101 10.06 2.60 8.25
C TRP A 101 9.36 2.35 6.91
N ALA A 102 10.00 1.67 5.95
CA ALA A 102 9.38 1.40 4.65
C ALA A 102 8.08 0.60 4.80
N ASP A 103 8.03 -0.35 5.73
CA ASP A 103 6.82 -1.14 5.99
C ASP A 103 5.68 -0.27 6.58
N ASP A 104 5.99 0.69 7.45
CA ASP A 104 4.97 1.61 8.00
C ASP A 104 4.40 2.52 6.88
N VAL A 105 5.26 2.99 5.98
CA VAL A 105 4.89 3.83 4.83
C VAL A 105 4.08 3.02 3.81
N ALA A 106 4.46 1.76 3.55
CA ALA A 106 3.71 0.85 2.70
C ALA A 106 2.34 0.49 3.30
N ALA A 107 2.27 0.27 4.62
CA ALA A 107 1.02 0.01 5.32
C ALA A 107 0.07 1.21 5.26
N TRP A 108 0.59 2.44 5.38
CA TRP A 108 -0.18 3.66 5.17
C TRP A 108 -0.80 3.72 3.76
N ALA A 109 -0.01 3.41 2.73
CA ALA A 109 -0.49 3.34 1.35
C ALA A 109 -1.55 2.25 1.16
N HIS A 110 -1.32 1.06 1.73
CA HIS A 110 -2.27 -0.05 1.67
C HIS A 110 -3.61 0.27 2.33
N ASN A 111 -3.60 1.06 3.41
CA ASN A 111 -4.80 1.51 4.11
C ASN A 111 -5.50 2.70 3.42
N GLY A 112 -5.26 2.92 2.13
CA GLY A 112 -5.89 3.99 1.34
C GLY A 112 -5.39 5.39 1.66
N ARG A 113 -4.30 5.52 2.43
CA ARG A 113 -3.75 6.81 2.87
C ARG A 113 -4.79 7.71 3.54
N THR A 114 -5.62 7.13 4.41
CA THR A 114 -6.65 7.85 5.17
C THR A 114 -6.35 7.80 6.66
N CYS A 115 -6.54 8.91 7.36
CA CYS A 115 -6.38 8.96 8.82
C CYS A 115 -7.59 8.40 9.57
N MET A 116 -8.69 8.20 8.85
CA MET A 116 -10.01 7.82 9.36
C MET A 116 -10.35 6.39 8.97
N THR A 117 -10.89 5.63 9.91
CA THR A 117 -11.51 4.34 9.63
C THR A 117 -12.88 4.56 8.99
N SER A 118 -13.34 3.60 8.18
CA SER A 118 -14.67 3.61 7.53
C SER A 118 -15.84 3.86 8.49
N ASP A 119 -15.65 3.53 9.76
CA ASP A 119 -16.68 3.57 10.79
C ASP A 119 -16.80 4.95 11.47
N SER A 120 -15.98 5.91 11.05
CA SER A 120 -16.01 7.24 11.61
C SER A 120 -17.09 8.11 10.98
N PHE A 121 -17.86 8.77 11.83
CA PHE A 121 -18.97 9.63 11.40
C PHE A 121 -18.56 11.07 11.04
N ASP A 122 -17.36 11.50 11.45
CA ASP A 122 -16.80 12.81 11.14
C ASP A 122 -16.12 12.83 9.76
N THR A 123 -16.10 13.98 9.10
CA THR A 123 -15.18 14.23 7.98
C THR A 123 -13.78 14.58 8.49
N PRO A 124 -12.73 14.43 7.67
CA PRO A 124 -11.38 14.82 8.08
C PRO A 124 -11.26 16.32 8.45
N LEU A 125 -12.01 17.20 7.78
CA LEU A 125 -12.05 18.64 8.13
C LEU A 125 -12.74 18.88 9.48
N GLN A 126 -13.85 18.20 9.77
CA GLN A 126 -14.49 18.27 11.08
C GLN A 126 -13.52 17.82 12.19
N ARG A 127 -12.73 16.78 11.91
CA ARG A 127 -11.68 16.32 12.82
C ARG A 127 -10.55 17.35 12.99
N ALA A 128 -10.16 18.04 11.93
CA ALA A 128 -9.21 19.15 12.01
C ALA A 128 -9.70 20.25 12.96
N HIS A 129 -10.97 20.65 12.83
CA HIS A 129 -11.60 21.64 13.72
C HIS A 129 -11.71 21.15 15.17
N LEU A 130 -12.00 19.87 15.40
CA LEU A 130 -11.93 19.30 16.75
C LEU A 130 -10.52 19.41 17.34
N TYR A 131 -9.48 19.20 16.53
CA TYR A 131 -8.10 19.36 16.97
C TYR A 131 -7.73 20.81 17.23
N ASP A 132 -8.25 21.75 16.44
CA ASP A 132 -8.13 23.19 16.70
C ASP A 132 -8.73 23.57 18.06
N GLU A 133 -9.94 23.12 18.37
CA GLU A 133 -10.59 23.39 19.66
C GLU A 133 -9.79 22.82 20.84
N LEU A 134 -9.31 21.59 20.72
CA LEU A 134 -8.49 20.96 21.75
C LEU A 134 -7.17 21.72 21.95
N TYR A 135 -6.54 22.13 20.86
CA TYR A 135 -5.31 22.92 20.91
C TYR A 135 -5.55 24.28 21.57
N ALA A 136 -6.62 25.00 21.21
CA ALA A 136 -6.97 26.29 21.79
C ALA A 136 -7.26 26.20 23.30
N ARG A 137 -7.87 25.10 23.78
CA ARG A 137 -8.05 24.86 25.22
C ARG A 137 -6.72 24.71 25.96
N LEU A 138 -5.73 24.06 25.34
CA LEU A 138 -4.39 23.87 25.91
C LEU A 138 -3.51 25.12 25.78
N ARG A 139 -3.74 25.94 24.76
CA ARG A 139 -2.97 27.15 24.43
C ARG A 139 -3.91 28.31 24.04
N PRO A 140 -4.58 28.97 25.00
CA PRO A 140 -5.55 30.03 24.71
C PRO A 140 -4.95 31.24 23.98
N ASP A 141 -3.66 31.51 24.18
CA ASP A 141 -2.95 32.62 23.55
C ASP A 141 -2.42 32.30 22.14
N ALA A 142 -2.59 31.06 21.66
CA ALA A 142 -2.17 30.63 20.34
C ALA A 142 -3.29 30.79 19.30
N PRO A 143 -2.98 30.77 17.99
CA PRO A 143 -4.01 30.83 16.94
C PRO A 143 -5.05 29.71 17.11
N ALA A 144 -6.34 30.07 16.97
CA ALA A 144 -7.43 29.11 17.12
C ALA A 144 -7.38 27.99 16.08
N GLU A 145 -7.00 28.30 14.83
CA GLU A 145 -6.95 27.36 13.71
C GLU A 145 -5.56 26.73 13.53
N ALA A 146 -5.00 26.14 14.59
CA ALA A 146 -3.61 25.66 14.58
C ALA A 146 -3.35 24.45 13.66
N VAL A 147 -4.37 23.63 13.40
CA VAL A 147 -4.32 22.42 12.56
C VAL A 147 -5.00 22.66 11.22
N SER A 148 -6.25 23.13 11.22
CA SER A 148 -7.03 23.26 9.96
C SER A 148 -6.42 24.25 8.97
N SER A 149 -5.86 25.37 9.43
CA SER A 149 -5.22 26.37 8.56
C SER A 149 -3.97 25.84 7.84
N GLY A 150 -3.40 24.74 8.32
CA GLY A 150 -2.23 24.09 7.72
C GLY A 150 -2.57 23.14 6.57
N LEU A 151 -3.84 22.80 6.36
CA LEU A 151 -4.28 21.83 5.36
C LEU A 151 -4.31 22.45 3.96
N ASP A 152 -3.81 21.72 2.97
CA ASP A 152 -3.78 22.17 1.58
C ASP A 152 -5.21 22.35 1.04
N ALA A 153 -6.18 21.54 1.49
CA ALA A 153 -7.60 21.71 1.18
C ALA A 153 -8.16 23.08 1.60
N VAL A 154 -7.71 23.63 2.74
CA VAL A 154 -8.12 24.95 3.22
C VAL A 154 -7.31 26.06 2.52
N ARG A 155 -6.02 25.83 2.29
CA ARG A 155 -5.09 26.83 1.74
C ARG A 155 -5.20 27.01 0.22
N ILE A 156 -5.63 25.98 -0.50
CA ILE A 156 -5.64 25.91 -1.97
C ILE A 156 -7.05 25.51 -2.41
N PRO A 157 -7.95 26.48 -2.62
CA PRO A 157 -9.32 26.20 -3.05
C PRO A 157 -9.36 25.35 -4.32
N GLY A 158 -10.14 24.26 -4.28
CA GLY A 158 -10.33 23.34 -5.40
C GLY A 158 -9.28 22.23 -5.53
N SER A 159 -8.25 22.20 -4.68
CA SER A 159 -7.26 21.10 -4.62
C SER A 159 -7.91 19.74 -4.37
N GLU A 160 -8.97 19.71 -3.55
CA GLU A 160 -9.76 18.51 -3.21
C GLU A 160 -10.22 17.71 -4.44
N ASN A 161 -10.64 18.40 -5.50
CA ASN A 161 -11.10 17.75 -6.73
C ASN A 161 -9.95 17.05 -7.47
N LEU A 162 -8.77 17.69 -7.50
CA LEU A 162 -7.58 17.12 -8.12
C LEU A 162 -7.05 15.93 -7.31
N ASP A 163 -7.04 16.06 -5.99
CA ASP A 163 -6.59 15.00 -5.09
C ASP A 163 -7.53 13.80 -5.11
N ARG A 164 -8.85 14.03 -5.13
CA ARG A 164 -9.85 12.96 -5.32
C ARG A 164 -9.66 12.25 -6.66
N ALA A 165 -9.56 12.99 -7.77
CA ALA A 165 -9.33 12.38 -9.08
C ALA A 165 -7.98 11.65 -9.18
N ARG A 166 -6.96 12.08 -8.42
CA ARG A 166 -5.68 11.37 -8.31
C ARG A 166 -5.84 10.07 -7.51
N ARG A 167 -6.55 10.09 -6.38
CA ARG A 167 -6.87 8.91 -5.56
C ARG A 167 -7.67 7.88 -6.34
N GLU A 168 -8.76 8.28 -6.99
CA GLU A 168 -9.60 7.37 -7.79
C GLU A 168 -8.78 6.63 -8.87
N ARG A 169 -7.85 7.35 -9.53
CA ARG A 169 -6.93 6.74 -10.50
C ARG A 169 -5.94 5.79 -9.84
N ALA A 170 -5.34 6.18 -8.71
CA ALA A 170 -4.41 5.31 -7.98
C ALA A 170 -5.11 4.05 -7.47
N ASP A 171 -6.32 4.17 -6.92
CA ASP A 171 -7.14 3.05 -6.44
C ASP A 171 -7.48 2.08 -7.56
N ALA A 172 -7.86 2.57 -8.74
CA ALA A 172 -8.10 1.72 -9.91
C ALA A 172 -6.84 0.94 -10.32
N VAL A 173 -5.67 1.58 -10.28
CA VAL A 173 -4.39 0.91 -10.58
C VAL A 173 -4.04 -0.12 -9.49
N HIS A 174 -4.24 0.18 -8.21
CA HIS A 174 -4.03 -0.75 -7.12
C HIS A 174 -4.95 -1.97 -7.19
N GLN A 175 -6.23 -1.78 -7.48
CA GLN A 175 -7.18 -2.89 -7.64
C GLN A 175 -6.75 -3.84 -8.77
N ARG A 176 -6.35 -3.28 -9.91
CA ARG A 176 -5.82 -4.07 -11.03
C ARG A 176 -4.53 -4.79 -10.65
N ARG A 177 -3.60 -4.10 -9.99
CA ARG A 177 -2.34 -4.68 -9.50
C ARG A 177 -2.61 -5.86 -8.58
N ASP A 178 -3.51 -5.72 -7.61
CA ASP A 178 -3.79 -6.76 -6.62
C ASP A 178 -4.46 -7.99 -7.26
N ALA A 179 -5.34 -7.78 -8.23
CA ALA A 179 -5.93 -8.87 -9.02
C ALA A 179 -4.85 -9.60 -9.83
N LEU A 180 -3.97 -8.85 -10.51
CA LEU A 180 -2.91 -9.41 -11.33
C LEU A 180 -1.83 -10.13 -10.50
N ALA A 181 -1.49 -9.61 -9.31
CA ALA A 181 -0.56 -10.24 -8.37
C ALA A 181 -1.12 -11.54 -7.76
N ARG A 182 -2.44 -11.69 -7.67
CA ARG A 182 -3.05 -13.01 -7.37
C ARG A 182 -2.91 -13.95 -8.57
N ARG A 183 -3.24 -13.47 -9.77
CA ARG A 183 -3.17 -14.27 -11.00
C ARG A 183 -1.74 -14.77 -11.31
N SER A 184 -0.73 -13.91 -11.19
CA SER A 184 0.69 -14.28 -11.36
C SER A 184 1.08 -15.41 -10.39
N ARG A 185 0.72 -15.30 -9.11
CA ARG A 185 0.97 -16.37 -8.12
C ARG A 185 0.26 -17.68 -8.44
N GLU A 186 -0.98 -17.63 -8.91
CA GLU A 186 -1.73 -18.82 -9.34
C GLU A 186 -1.05 -19.50 -10.53
N LEU A 187 -0.64 -18.73 -11.55
CA LEU A 187 0.06 -19.25 -12.73
C LEU A 187 1.42 -19.86 -12.38
N GLY A 188 2.17 -19.22 -11.49
CA GLY A 188 3.44 -19.79 -10.99
C GLY A 188 3.23 -21.09 -10.22
N ALA A 189 2.15 -21.20 -9.45
CA ALA A 189 1.78 -22.44 -8.76
C ALA A 189 1.33 -23.54 -9.74
N GLU A 190 0.55 -23.20 -10.76
CA GLU A 190 0.11 -24.10 -11.84
C GLU A 190 1.32 -24.64 -12.61
N ALA A 191 2.23 -23.77 -13.05
CA ALA A 191 3.45 -24.17 -13.75
C ALA A 191 4.32 -25.13 -12.90
N LYS A 192 4.39 -24.87 -11.58
CA LYS A 192 5.10 -25.75 -10.65
C LYS A 192 4.43 -27.12 -10.56
N GLN A 193 3.10 -27.16 -10.39
CA GLN A 193 2.34 -28.40 -10.30
C GLN A 193 2.47 -29.25 -11.58
N LEU A 194 2.34 -28.64 -12.76
CA LEU A 194 2.55 -29.33 -14.05
C LEU A 194 3.97 -29.92 -14.15
N GLY A 195 4.97 -29.21 -13.62
CA GLY A 195 6.34 -29.70 -13.54
C GLY A 195 6.52 -30.93 -12.64
N GLU A 196 5.70 -31.06 -11.60
CA GLU A 196 5.71 -32.20 -10.67
C GLU A 196 4.91 -33.40 -11.22
N GLU A 197 3.80 -33.16 -11.92
CA GLU A 197 2.89 -34.20 -12.41
C GLU A 197 3.27 -34.77 -13.79
N GLU A 198 3.63 -33.88 -14.73
CA GLU A 198 3.85 -34.22 -16.14
C GLU A 198 5.31 -34.03 -16.59
N GLY A 199 6.09 -33.31 -15.80
CA GLY A 199 7.48 -32.98 -16.12
C GLY A 199 7.59 -31.80 -17.09
N ASP A 200 8.29 -31.99 -18.19
CA ASP A 200 8.48 -30.96 -19.21
C ASP A 200 7.39 -31.10 -20.29
N SER A 201 6.27 -30.39 -20.12
CA SER A 201 5.12 -30.40 -21.04
C SER A 201 4.85 -29.05 -21.70
N ALA A 202 4.09 -29.05 -22.80
CA ALA A 202 3.69 -27.83 -23.50
C ALA A 202 2.77 -26.95 -22.64
N GLU A 203 1.96 -27.57 -21.79
CA GLU A 203 1.07 -26.95 -20.81
C GLU A 203 1.89 -26.17 -19.78
N ARG A 204 2.98 -26.76 -19.27
CA ARG A 204 3.90 -26.06 -18.36
C ARG A 204 4.57 -24.86 -19.01
N VAL A 205 5.00 -24.99 -20.27
CA VAL A 205 5.54 -23.87 -21.06
C VAL A 205 4.51 -22.75 -21.18
N ALA A 206 3.26 -23.08 -21.49
CA ALA A 206 2.18 -22.11 -21.61
C ALA A 206 1.90 -21.38 -20.28
N ALA A 207 1.87 -22.12 -19.15
CA ALA A 207 1.69 -21.54 -17.82
C ALA A 207 2.83 -20.58 -17.45
N LEU A 208 4.09 -20.95 -17.71
CA LEU A 208 5.26 -20.08 -17.48
C LEU A 208 5.21 -18.81 -18.35
N ARG A 209 4.82 -18.92 -19.62
CA ARG A 209 4.68 -17.74 -20.49
C ARG A 209 3.53 -16.84 -20.06
N ALA A 210 2.43 -17.40 -19.56
CA ALA A 210 1.33 -16.63 -19.02
C ALA A 210 1.73 -15.91 -17.72
N ALA A 211 2.48 -16.58 -16.84
CA ALA A 211 3.05 -15.95 -15.64
C ALA A 211 3.95 -14.77 -16.03
N ALA A 212 4.83 -14.96 -17.03
CA ALA A 212 5.74 -13.92 -17.47
C ALA A 212 5.02 -12.69 -18.05
N ALA A 213 3.91 -12.91 -18.73
CA ALA A 213 3.07 -11.83 -19.23
C ALA A 213 2.39 -11.06 -18.08
N ALA A 214 1.90 -11.77 -17.07
CA ALA A 214 1.30 -11.16 -15.88
C ALA A 214 2.32 -10.34 -15.08
N ASP A 215 3.56 -10.81 -14.96
CA ASP A 215 4.63 -10.09 -14.26
C ASP A 215 5.11 -8.86 -15.04
N GLU A 216 5.14 -8.90 -16.37
CA GLU A 216 5.42 -7.68 -17.17
C GLU A 216 4.32 -6.63 -16.96
N GLU A 217 3.05 -7.02 -17.01
CA GLU A 217 1.93 -6.11 -16.77
C GLU A 217 1.93 -5.57 -15.33
N LEU A 218 2.36 -6.36 -14.33
CA LEU A 218 2.59 -5.86 -12.96
C LEU A 218 3.65 -4.76 -12.95
N ALA A 219 4.76 -4.93 -13.66
CA ALA A 219 5.80 -3.92 -13.74
C ALA A 219 5.27 -2.61 -14.35
N GLU A 220 4.46 -2.67 -15.40
CA GLU A 220 3.82 -1.51 -16.01
C GLU A 220 2.86 -0.79 -15.04
N LEU A 221 2.09 -1.53 -14.24
CA LEU A 221 1.20 -0.94 -13.24
C LEU A 221 1.99 -0.19 -12.14
N TYR A 222 3.13 -0.72 -11.71
CA TYR A 222 4.00 0.00 -10.79
C TYR A 222 4.56 1.29 -11.42
N GLU A 223 4.87 1.31 -12.71
CA GLU A 223 5.29 2.53 -13.39
C GLU A 223 4.16 3.57 -13.51
N GLN A 224 2.93 3.12 -13.72
CA GLN A 224 1.74 4.00 -13.69
C GLN A 224 1.50 4.61 -12.30
N LEU A 225 1.85 3.90 -11.22
CA LEU A 225 1.76 4.43 -9.87
C LEU A 225 2.79 5.54 -9.59
N ILE A 226 3.94 5.58 -10.26
CA ILE A 226 4.99 6.61 -10.01
C ILE A 226 4.46 8.06 -10.10
N PRO A 227 3.77 8.50 -11.17
CA PRO A 227 3.23 9.85 -11.24
C PRO A 227 1.99 10.07 -10.37
N LEU A 228 1.29 8.99 -9.98
CA LEU A 228 0.12 9.05 -9.09
C LEU A 228 0.53 9.06 -7.61
N GLU A 229 1.74 8.60 -7.31
CA GLU A 229 2.27 8.40 -5.96
C GLU A 229 3.79 8.71 -5.91
N PRO A 230 4.24 9.92 -6.29
CA PRO A 230 5.66 10.32 -6.26
C PRO A 230 6.35 10.04 -4.93
N GLU A 231 5.59 10.06 -3.84
CA GLU A 231 6.05 9.81 -2.49
C GLU A 231 6.59 8.38 -2.33
N LEU A 232 6.08 7.42 -3.14
CA LEU A 232 6.50 6.02 -3.19
C LEU A 232 7.26 5.67 -4.48
N ALA A 233 7.74 6.67 -5.22
CA ALA A 233 8.34 6.43 -6.53
C ALA A 233 9.61 5.57 -6.49
N GLU A 234 10.40 5.59 -5.41
CA GLU A 234 11.58 4.73 -5.28
C GLU A 234 11.15 3.26 -5.15
N GLU A 235 10.15 3.01 -4.31
CA GLU A 235 9.55 1.70 -4.06
C GLU A 235 8.88 1.16 -5.33
N HIS A 236 8.08 1.97 -6.03
CA HIS A 236 7.42 1.59 -7.28
C HIS A 236 8.42 1.23 -8.38
N ARG A 237 9.51 1.99 -8.53
CA ARG A 237 10.59 1.64 -9.47
C ARG A 237 11.27 0.32 -9.10
N ALA A 238 11.53 0.09 -7.81
CA ALA A 238 12.13 -1.15 -7.34
C ALA A 238 11.23 -2.36 -7.61
N TYR A 239 9.92 -2.22 -7.38
CA TYR A 239 8.94 -3.27 -7.70
C TYR A 239 8.81 -3.50 -9.21
N ALA A 240 8.74 -2.45 -10.02
CA ALA A 240 8.72 -2.59 -11.49
C ALA A 240 9.94 -3.36 -12.00
N ALA A 241 11.15 -3.02 -11.52
CA ALA A 241 12.37 -3.74 -11.88
C ALA A 241 12.35 -5.20 -11.41
N LYS A 242 11.84 -5.47 -10.19
CA LYS A 242 11.70 -6.82 -9.65
C LYS A 242 10.80 -7.69 -10.53
N TYR A 243 9.61 -7.18 -10.89
CA TYR A 243 8.65 -7.92 -11.71
C TYR A 243 9.13 -8.15 -13.14
N ARG A 244 9.88 -7.20 -13.75
CA ARG A 244 10.60 -7.47 -15.01
C ARG A 244 11.62 -8.59 -14.89
N GLY A 245 12.34 -8.63 -13.77
CA GLY A 245 13.28 -9.72 -13.48
C GLY A 245 12.59 -11.08 -13.39
N PHE A 246 11.41 -11.15 -12.76
CA PHE A 246 10.61 -12.37 -12.72
C PHE A 246 10.07 -12.76 -14.09
N ALA A 247 9.49 -11.81 -14.84
CA ALA A 247 9.01 -12.05 -16.19
C ALA A 247 10.11 -12.61 -17.11
N GLN A 248 11.33 -12.06 -17.03
CA GLN A 248 12.46 -12.59 -17.79
C GLN A 248 12.83 -14.00 -17.36
N ALA A 249 12.95 -14.27 -16.06
CA ALA A 249 13.29 -15.59 -15.55
C ALA A 249 12.24 -16.65 -15.95
N GLU A 250 10.96 -16.30 -15.98
CA GLU A 250 9.88 -17.18 -16.41
C GLU A 250 9.91 -17.45 -17.91
N ARG A 251 10.25 -16.45 -18.75
CA ARG A 251 10.49 -16.65 -20.19
C ARG A 251 11.66 -17.59 -20.44
N ASP A 252 12.80 -17.33 -19.80
CA ASP A 252 14.00 -18.17 -19.94
C ASP A 252 13.71 -19.61 -19.52
N HIS A 253 12.95 -19.80 -18.44
CA HIS A 253 12.54 -21.13 -17.99
C HIS A 253 11.57 -21.79 -18.97
N ALA A 254 10.60 -21.05 -19.51
CA ALA A 254 9.67 -21.57 -20.51
C ALA A 254 10.42 -22.06 -21.76
N ASP A 255 11.42 -21.31 -22.22
CA ASP A 255 12.22 -21.68 -23.39
C ASP A 255 13.09 -22.91 -23.12
N LEU A 256 13.70 -23.02 -21.94
CA LEU A 256 14.43 -24.23 -21.52
C LEU A 256 13.53 -25.48 -21.47
N VAL A 257 12.31 -25.35 -20.94
CA VAL A 257 11.35 -26.47 -20.90
C VAL A 257 10.93 -26.83 -22.33
N ALA A 258 10.61 -25.85 -23.18
CA ALA A 258 10.21 -26.08 -24.56
C ALA A 258 11.30 -26.80 -25.39
N GLU A 259 12.57 -26.40 -25.23
CA GLU A 259 13.70 -27.07 -25.87
C GLU A 259 13.82 -28.54 -25.43
N ARG A 260 13.64 -28.82 -24.13
CA ARG A 260 13.70 -30.17 -23.58
C ARG A 260 12.53 -31.03 -24.05
N THR A 261 11.31 -30.49 -24.10
CA THR A 261 10.14 -31.17 -24.64
C THR A 261 10.35 -31.52 -26.12
N ALA A 262 10.80 -30.56 -26.94
CA ALA A 262 11.07 -30.79 -28.35
C ALA A 262 12.17 -31.85 -28.58
N ALA A 263 13.22 -31.85 -27.76
CA ALA A 263 14.27 -32.86 -27.82
C ALA A 263 13.74 -34.27 -27.48
N ALA A 264 12.89 -34.38 -26.46
CA ALA A 264 12.27 -35.65 -26.06
C ALA A 264 11.34 -36.20 -27.16
N GLU A 265 10.53 -35.35 -27.78
CA GLU A 265 9.66 -35.72 -28.91
C GLU A 265 10.48 -36.20 -30.11
N TRP A 266 11.60 -35.55 -30.41
CA TRP A 266 12.49 -35.95 -31.51
C TRP A 266 13.12 -37.32 -31.28
N VAL A 267 13.57 -37.62 -30.05
CA VAL A 267 14.10 -38.94 -29.69
C VAL A 267 13.01 -40.01 -29.87
N LYS A 268 11.81 -39.76 -29.35
CA LYS A 268 10.66 -40.67 -29.48
C LYS A 268 10.28 -40.92 -30.95
N ALA A 269 10.34 -39.89 -31.80
CA ALA A 269 10.04 -40.02 -33.23
C ALA A 269 11.08 -40.88 -33.97
N LYS A 270 12.36 -40.86 -33.54
CA LYS A 270 13.43 -41.70 -34.11
C LYS A 270 13.37 -43.15 -33.65
N GLU A 271 12.87 -43.39 -32.45
CA GLU A 271 12.73 -44.74 -31.87
C GLU A 271 11.44 -45.45 -32.29
N ALA A 272 10.49 -44.74 -32.91
CA ALA A 272 9.29 -45.35 -33.45
C ALA A 272 9.67 -46.38 -34.53
N PRO A 273 9.34 -47.68 -34.36
CA PRO A 273 9.71 -48.70 -35.33
C PRO A 273 9.13 -48.34 -36.69
N ALA A 274 9.95 -48.44 -37.73
CA ALA A 274 9.48 -48.34 -39.11
C ALA A 274 8.41 -49.42 -39.27
N VAL A 275 7.13 -49.03 -39.25
CA VAL A 275 6.02 -49.91 -39.61
C VAL A 275 6.22 -50.19 -41.09
N THR A 276 7.00 -51.22 -41.39
CA THR A 276 7.15 -51.77 -42.72
C THR A 276 5.78 -52.31 -43.10
N ASN A 277 5.07 -51.58 -43.96
CA ASN A 277 3.95 -52.08 -44.74
C ASN A 277 4.47 -53.23 -45.61
N SER A 278 4.52 -54.44 -45.05
CA SER A 278 4.83 -55.69 -45.74
C SER A 278 3.57 -56.52 -45.99
N GLU A 279 2.43 -55.88 -46.26
CA GLU A 279 1.15 -56.52 -46.59
C GLU A 279 0.62 -56.14 -47.99
N GLU A 280 1.49 -56.06 -49.00
CA GLU A 280 1.06 -55.93 -50.41
C GLU A 280 1.74 -56.93 -51.35
N ALA A 281 2.08 -58.11 -50.84
CA ALA A 281 2.54 -59.23 -51.68
C ALA A 281 1.92 -60.56 -51.22
N GLY A 282 0.64 -60.75 -51.52
CA GLY A 282 0.08 -62.10 -51.54
C GLY A 282 -1.41 -62.21 -51.22
N ARG A 283 -2.27 -61.86 -52.18
CA ARG A 283 -3.40 -62.68 -52.64
C ARG A 283 -4.08 -62.08 -53.85
#